data_AF-A0A6N9NHL3-F1
#
_entry.id   AF-A0A6N9NHL3-F1
#
_cell.length_a   1.000
_cell.length_b   1.000
_cell.length_c   1.000
_cell.angle_alpha   90.00
_cell.angle_beta   90.00
_cell.angle_gamma   90.00
#
_symmetry.space_group_name_H-M   'P 1'
#
loop_
_entity.id
_entity.type
_entity.pdbx_description
1 polymer ?
#
loop_
_entity_poly.entity_id
_entity_poly.type
_entity_poly.pdbx_seq_one_letter_code
_entity_poly.pdbx_strand_id
1 'polypeptide(L)' 'TYTATGLYNDTIQNAAGCDSVITLNLTINNSTSSTTNVTACDTYTWAQNSMTYTTTRLYNDTIQNAAGCDSVIT' A
#
# COMPACT_ATOMS: atom_id res chain seq x y z
N THR A 1 -14.62 5.77 -8.77
CA THR A 1 -13.37 5.29 -8.13
C THR A 1 -12.58 4.52 -9.15
N TYR A 2 -11.32 4.88 -9.37
CA TYR A 2 -10.41 4.13 -10.24
C TYR A 2 -9.64 3.09 -9.42
N THR A 3 -9.48 1.88 -9.96
CA THR A 3 -8.81 0.76 -9.28
C THR A 3 -7.58 0.26 -10.03
N ALA A 4 -7.24 0.87 -11.17
CA ALA A 4 -6.08 0.54 -11.96
C ALA A 4 -5.28 1.80 -12.34
N THR A 5 -3.97 1.62 -12.51
CA THR A 5 -3.09 2.59 -13.18
C THR A 5 -3.50 2.74 -14.63
N GLY A 6 -3.54 3.96 -15.14
CA GLY A 6 -3.89 4.21 -16.53
C GLY A 6 -4.04 5.69 -16.87
N LEU A 7 -4.20 5.94 -18.17
CA LEU A 7 -4.60 7.23 -18.72
C LEU A 7 -6.10 7.23 -18.93
N TYR A 8 -6.80 8.16 -18.26
CA TYR A 8 -8.24 8.34 -18.37
C TYR A 8 -8.53 9.69 -19.01
N ASN A 9 -9.40 9.69 -20.02
CA ASN A 9 -9.85 10.91 -20.67
C ASN A 9 -11.33 11.14 -20.34
N ASP A 10 -11.68 12.38 -20.02
CA ASP A 10 -13.07 12.81 -19.85
C ASP A 10 -13.33 14.06 -20.68
N THR A 11 -14.56 14.22 -21.15
CA THR A 11 -15.00 15.36 -21.96
C THR A 11 -16.05 16.12 -21.18
N ILE A 12 -15.73 17.35 -20.82
CA ILE A 12 -16.64 18.28 -20.15
C ILE A 12 -17.12 19.34 -21.13
N GLN A 13 -18.45 19.39 -21.32
CA GLN A 13 -19.09 20.40 -22.13
C GLN A 13 -19.36 21.66 -21.30
N ASN A 14 -19.01 22.83 -21.82
CA ASN A 14 -19.33 24.11 -21.20
C ASN A 14 -20.78 24.52 -21.50
N ALA A 15 -21.27 25.57 -20.82
CA ALA A 15 -22.65 26.05 -20.97
C ALA A 15 -22.99 26.57 -22.39
N ALA A 16 -21.97 26.88 -23.20
CA ALA A 16 -22.12 27.31 -24.59
C ALA A 16 -22.07 26.15 -25.60
N GLY A 17 -21.87 24.91 -25.13
CA GLY A 17 -21.87 23.71 -25.95
C GLY A 17 -20.50 23.30 -26.50
N CYS A 18 -19.42 24.02 -26.21
CA CYS A 18 -18.06 23.58 -26.55
C CYS A 18 -17.55 22.55 -25.53
N ASP A 19 -16.79 21.55 -25.99
CA ASP A 19 -16.18 20.54 -25.15
C ASP A 19 -14.72 20.84 -24.81
N SER A 20 -14.29 20.40 -23.62
CA SER A 20 -12.90 20.36 -23.19
C SER A 20 -12.55 18.93 -22.81
N VAL A 21 -11.38 18.44 -23.23
CA VAL A 21 -10.87 17.12 -22.83
C VAL A 21 -9.96 17.28 -21.61
N ILE A 22 -10.24 16.53 -20.55
CA ILE A 22 -9.36 16.38 -19.39
C ILE A 22 -8.67 15.02 -19.49
N THR A 23 -7.35 15.00 -19.34
CA THR A 23 -6.57 13.77 -19.24
C THR A 23 -6.05 13.60 -17.82
N LEU A 24 -6.39 12.48 -17.19
CA LEU A 24 -5.87 12.02 -15.90
C LEU A 24 -4.83 10.92 -16.15
N ASN A 25 -3.57 11.19 -15.82
CA ASN A 25 -2.53 10.17 -15.75
C ASN A 25 -2.45 9.63 -14.32
N LEU A 26 -3.05 8.47 -14.08
CA LEU A 26 -3.19 7.88 -12.75
C LEU A 26 -2.20 6.74 -12.55
N THR A 27 -1.43 6.82 -11.46
CA THR A 27 -0.63 5.69 -10.93
C THR A 27 -1.22 5.22 -9.61
N ILE A 28 -1.60 3.94 -9.55
CA ILE A 28 -2.05 3.27 -8.32
C ILE A 28 -0.98 2.27 -7.90
N ASN A 29 -0.46 2.48 -6.70
CA ASN A 29 0.44 1.56 -6.02
C ASN A 29 -0.37 0.68 -5.06
N ASN A 30 0.01 -0.60 -4.96
CA ASN A 30 -0.71 -1.56 -4.11
C ASN A 30 0.04 -1.79 -2.80
N SER A 31 -0.73 -2.05 -1.73
CA SER A 31 -0.19 -2.62 -0.50
C SER A 31 0.33 -4.04 -0.75
N THR A 32 1.32 -4.44 0.03
CA THR A 32 1.85 -5.81 -0.01
C THR A 32 1.70 -6.48 1.35
N SER A 33 1.80 -7.80 1.40
CA SER A 33 1.87 -8.52 2.67
C SER A 33 2.97 -9.58 2.68
N SER A 34 3.54 -9.83 3.85
CA SER A 34 4.58 -10.85 4.05
C SER A 34 4.43 -11.52 5.42
N THR A 35 4.77 -12.80 5.49
CA THR A 35 4.70 -13.58 6.74
C THR A 35 6.05 -14.20 7.06
N THR A 36 6.54 -14.01 8.29
CA THR A 36 7.81 -14.56 8.77
C THR A 36 7.56 -15.51 9.94
N ASN A 37 7.89 -16.80 9.75
CA ASN A 37 7.80 -17.80 10.81
C ASN A 37 9.15 -17.93 11.53
N VAL A 38 9.18 -17.65 12.83
CA VAL A 38 10.41 -17.70 13.65
C VAL A 38 10.16 -18.53 14.91
N THR A 39 11.15 -19.36 15.28
CA THR A 39 11.21 -20.04 16.58
C THR A 39 12.50 -19.61 17.28
N ALA A 40 12.37 -19.09 18.51
CA ALA A 40 13.48 -18.64 19.33
C ALA A 40 13.27 -19.08 20.79
N CYS A 41 14.37 -19.16 21.55
CA CYS A 41 14.32 -19.37 23.00
C CYS A 41 14.34 -18.01 23.71
N ASP A 42 13.52 -17.87 24.74
CA ASP A 42 13.35 -16.68 25.60
C ASP A 42 12.83 -15.42 24.89
N THR A 43 13.60 -14.88 23.93
CA THR A 43 13.28 -13.62 23.25
C THR A 43 13.68 -13.64 21.78
N TYR A 44 12.98 -12.85 20.97
CA TYR A 44 13.30 -12.61 19.56
C TYR A 44 13.11 -11.14 19.21
N THR A 45 14.13 -10.50 18.64
CA THR A 45 14.02 -9.14 18.10
C THR A 45 13.77 -9.21 16.60
N TRP A 46 12.65 -8.67 16.15
CA TRP A 46 12.31 -8.66 14.73
C TRP A 46 12.99 -7.49 14.02
N ALA A 47 13.83 -7.80 13.02
CA ALA A 47 14.60 -6.80 12.30
C ALA A 47 13.75 -5.77 11.54
N GLN A 48 12.48 -6.08 11.25
CA GLN A 48 11.61 -5.24 10.42
C GLN A 48 11.06 -4.03 11.20
N ASN A 49 10.81 -4.19 12.49
CA ASN A 49 10.28 -3.12 13.35
C ASN A 49 11.13 -2.86 14.60
N SER A 50 12.25 -3.57 14.74
CA SER A 50 13.16 -3.48 15.90
C SER A 50 12.50 -3.79 17.25
N MET A 51 11.36 -4.49 17.26
CA MET A 51 10.64 -4.86 18.47
C MET A 51 11.11 -6.21 19.00
N THR A 52 11.19 -6.34 20.32
CA THR A 52 11.55 -7.59 21.00
C THR A 52 10.30 -8.29 21.52
N TYR A 53 10.14 -9.54 21.12
CA TYR A 53 9.04 -10.43 21.49
C TYR A 53 9.52 -11.51 22.45
N THR A 54 8.78 -11.70 23.53
CA THR A 54 9.11 -12.66 24.61
C THR A 54 8.04 -13.72 24.83
N THR A 55 6.99 -13.70 24.00
CA THR A 55 5.85 -14.62 24.09
C THR A 55 5.52 -15.18 22.71
N THR A 56 5.06 -16.43 22.68
CA THR A 56 4.63 -17.07 21.44
C THR A 56 3.28 -16.52 21.03
N ARG A 57 3.26 -15.68 19.98
CA ARG A 57 2.05 -15.08 19.43
C ARG A 57 2.25 -14.71 17.96
N LEU A 58 1.14 -14.49 17.26
CA LEU A 58 1.12 -13.78 15.99
C LEU A 58 1.24 -12.27 16.25
N TYR A 59 2.15 -11.61 15.54
CA TYR A 59 2.36 -10.16 15.63
C TYR A 59 2.18 -9.55 14.24
N ASN A 60 1.33 -8.52 14.13
CA ASN A 60 1.16 -7.78 12.89
C ASN A 60 1.77 -6.40 13.03
N ASP A 61 2.42 -5.93 11.97
CA ASP A 61 2.92 -4.57 11.85
C ASP A 61 2.63 -4.01 10.45
N THR A 62 2.58 -2.69 10.33
CA THR A 62 2.38 -1.97 9.08
C THR A 62 3.62 -1.16 8.76
N ILE A 63 4.25 -1.47 7.63
CA ILE A 63 5.41 -0.73 7.12
C ILE A 63 5.07 -0.12 5.76
N GLN A 64 5.54 1.11 5.51
CA GLN A 64 5.38 1.74 4.21
C GLN A 64 6.31 1.08 3.19
N ASN A 65 5.77 0.63 2.04
CA ASN A 65 6.58 0.11 0.95
C ASN A 65 7.31 1.25 0.21
N ALA A 66 8.23 0.89 -0.69
CA ALA A 66 9.01 1.86 -1.47
C ALA A 66 8.15 2.82 -2.33
N ALA A 67 6.90 2.43 -2.61
CA ALA A 67 5.94 3.21 -3.37
C ALA A 67 5.02 4.08 -2.48
N GLY A 68 5.25 4.08 -1.18
CA GLY A 68 4.53 4.90 -0.21
C GLY A 68 3.26 4.26 0.37
N CYS A 69 2.93 3.02 0.02
CA CYS A 69 1.73 2.34 0.50
C CYS A 69 2.01 1.47 1.73
N ASP A 70 1.11 1.49 2.69
CA ASP A 70 1.19 0.62 3.88
C ASP A 70 1.10 -0.84 3.47
N SER A 71 2.03 -1.64 3.96
CA SER A 71 2.12 -3.09 3.75
C SER A 71 2.06 -3.79 5.10
N VAL A 72 1.40 -4.94 5.15
CA VAL A 72 1.22 -5.69 6.40
C VAL A 72 2.27 -6.78 6.49
N ILE A 73 3.05 -6.78 7.56
CA ILE A 73 3.97 -7.85 7.90
C ILE A 73 3.42 -8.61 9.11
N THR A 74 3.51 -9.93 9.06
CA THR A 74 2.97 -10.87 10.06
C THR A 74 4.02 -11.88 10.51
#